data_AF-A0A2J6J9Y2-F1
#
_entry.id   AF-A0A2J6J9Y2-F1
#
_cell.length_a   1.000
_cell.length_b   1.000
_cell.length_c   1.000
_cell.angle_alpha   90.00
_cell.angle_beta   90.00
_cell.angle_gamma   90.00
#
_symmetry.space_group_name_H-M   'P 1'
#
loop_
_entity.id
_entity.type
_entity.pdbx_description
1 polymer ?
#
loop_
_entity_poly.entity_id
_entity_poly.type
_entity_poly.pdbx_seq_one_letter_code
_entity_poly.pdbx_strand_id
1 'polypeptide(L)' 'MTLDSARPHSSTSRQLLELVVQTRQEYADFLRAVASCERLADDLEKGRLLERCDIAMKEWQHAHSAWEKNSKVS' A
#
# COMPACT_ATOMS: atom_id res chain seq x y z
N MET A 1 9.86 -34.77 4.34
CA MET A 1 9.15 -33.47 4.46
C MET A 1 9.22 -32.80 3.10
N THR A 2 8.18 -32.95 2.29
CA THR A 2 8.06 -32.21 1.03
C THR A 2 7.72 -30.77 1.38
N LEU A 3 8.68 -29.87 1.15
CA LEU A 3 8.48 -28.43 1.17
C LEU A 3 7.31 -28.10 0.24
N ASP A 4 6.21 -27.66 0.85
CA ASP A 4 4.99 -27.18 0.20
C ASP A 4 5.31 -25.88 -0.57
N SER A 5 5.95 -26.08 -1.71
CA SER A 5 6.44 -25.06 -2.61
C SER A 5 5.36 -24.74 -3.62
N ALA A 6 4.36 -23.90 -3.27
CA ALA A 6 3.54 -23.16 -4.27
C ALA A 6 2.41 -22.25 -3.72
N ARG A 7 2.51 -21.57 -2.55
CA ARG A 7 1.57 -20.45 -2.26
C ARG A 7 2.21 -19.13 -1.82
N PRO A 8 3.02 -18.47 -2.67
CA PRO A 8 3.54 -17.13 -2.39
C PRO A 8 2.61 -15.98 -2.82
N HIS A 9 1.68 -16.17 -3.76
CA HIS A 9 1.04 -15.03 -4.43
C HIS A 9 -0.04 -14.27 -3.64
N SER A 10 -0.86 -14.94 -2.81
CA SER A 10 -1.85 -14.24 -1.98
C SER A 10 -1.23 -13.49 -0.80
N SER A 11 -0.08 -13.97 -0.29
CA SER A 11 0.65 -13.34 0.80
C SER A 11 1.22 -11.98 0.40
N THR A 12 1.81 -11.88 -0.80
CA THR A 12 2.37 -10.61 -1.30
C THR A 12 1.29 -9.57 -1.57
N SER A 13 0.17 -9.94 -2.21
CA SER A 13 -0.93 -8.99 -2.44
C SER A 13 -1.53 -8.49 -1.11
N ARG A 14 -1.63 -9.35 -0.10
CA ARG A 14 -2.10 -8.96 1.24
C ARG A 14 -1.13 -8.00 1.95
N GLN A 15 0.17 -8.29 1.93
CA GLN A 15 1.20 -7.42 2.51
C GLN A 15 1.21 -6.03 1.85
N LEU A 16 1.07 -5.98 0.53
CA LEU A 16 0.99 -4.71 -0.19
C LEU A 16 -0.30 -3.94 0.13
N LEU A 17 -1.42 -4.64 0.39
CA LEU A 17 -2.64 -3.99 0.85
C LEU A 17 -2.46 -3.37 2.24
N GLU A 18 -1.79 -4.06 3.15
CA GLU A 18 -1.46 -3.54 4.48
C GLU A 18 -0.58 -2.28 4.37
N LEU A 19 0.39 -2.27 3.45
CA LEU A 19 1.20 -1.09 3.14
C LEU A 19 0.37 0.08 2.57
N VAL A 20 -0.59 -0.20 1.69
CA VAL A 20 -1.53 0.83 1.18
C VAL A 20 -2.34 1.44 2.31
N VAL A 21 -2.85 0.63 3.24
CA VAL A 21 -3.62 1.12 4.39
C VAL A 21 -2.74 1.99 5.29
N GLN A 22 -1.54 1.52 5.61
CA GLN A 22 -0.60 2.25 6.45
C GLN A 22 -0.22 3.61 5.85
N THR A 23 0.19 3.64 4.57
CA THR A 23 0.62 4.88 3.91
C THR A 23 -0.52 5.90 3.82
N ARG A 24 -1.76 5.46 3.58
CA ARG A 24 -2.95 6.33 3.62
C ARG A 24 -3.24 6.87 5.01
N GLN A 25 -3.06 6.05 6.04
CA GLN A 25 -3.23 6.48 7.43
C GLN A 25 -2.20 7.56 7.79
N GLU A 26 -0.93 7.38 7.42
CA GLU A 26 0.13 8.37 7.62
C GLU A 26 -0.20 9.71 6.93
N TYR A 27 -0.72 9.68 5.69
CA TYR A 27 -1.15 10.88 4.99
C TYR A 27 -2.35 11.56 5.66
N ALA A 28 -3.34 10.79 6.11
CA ALA A 28 -4.50 11.31 6.82
C ALA A 28 -4.12 11.95 8.16
N ASP A 29 -3.20 11.33 8.90
CA ASP A 29 -2.71 11.86 10.18
C ASP A 29 -1.90 13.15 9.99
N PHE A 30 -1.10 13.24 8.92
CA PHE A 30 -0.45 14.49 8.54
C PHE A 30 -1.47 15.60 8.28
N LEU A 31 -2.50 15.34 7.46
CA LEU A 31 -3.54 16.34 7.16
C LEU A 31 -4.31 16.76 8.41
N ARG A 32 -4.59 15.81 9.31
CA ARG A 32 -5.25 16.09 10.59
C ARG A 32 -4.39 16.99 11.47
N ALA A 33 -3.10 16.70 11.60
CA ALA A 33 -2.17 17.50 12.39
C ALA A 33 -1.99 18.93 11.84
N VAL A 34 -2.01 19.09 10.51
CA VAL A 34 -2.00 20.43 9.88
C VAL A 34 -3.31 21.18 10.17
N ALA A 35 -4.46 20.50 10.08
CA ALA A 35 -5.77 21.11 10.34
C ALA A 35 -5.98 21.47 11.82
N SER A 36 -5.38 20.73 12.76
CA SER A 36 -5.39 21.02 14.19
C SER A 36 -4.34 22.05 14.63
N CYS A 37 -3.52 22.56 13.70
CA CYS A 37 -2.38 23.44 13.97
C CYS A 37 -1.28 22.82 14.85
N GLU A 38 -1.30 21.49 15.05
CA GLU A 38 -0.24 20.74 15.76
C GLU A 38 1.01 20.59 14.88
N ARG A 39 0.87 20.81 13.57
CA ARG A 39 1.94 20.75 12.58
C ARG A 39 1.82 21.89 11.57
N LEU A 40 2.96 22.40 11.12
CA LEU A 40 3.00 23.37 10.02
C LEU A 40 2.64 22.69 8.70
N ALA A 41 1.93 23.43 7.83
CA ALA A 41 1.72 23.00 6.46
C ALA A 41 3.06 22.96 5.72
N ASP A 42 3.43 21.78 5.22
CA ASP A 42 4.62 21.53 4.42
C ASP A 42 4.20 20.82 3.13
N ASP A 43 4.26 21.55 2.01
CA ASP A 43 3.85 21.04 0.69
C ASP A 43 4.81 19.96 0.15
N LEU A 44 6.09 20.00 0.53
CA LEU A 44 7.07 18.99 0.12
C LEU A 44 6.77 17.67 0.81
N GLU A 45 6.52 17.72 2.12
CA GLU A 45 6.17 16.51 2.87
C GLU A 45 4.81 15.96 2.46
N LYS A 46 3.82 16.83 2.26
CA LYS A 46 2.51 16.47 1.72
C LYS A 46 2.66 15.74 0.38
N GLY A 47 3.46 16.29 -0.52
CA GLY A 47 3.77 15.69 -1.83
C GLY A 47 4.40 14.29 -1.68
N ARG A 48 5.40 14.15 -0.80
CA ARG A 48 6.06 12.86 -0.54
C ARG A 48 5.11 11.81 0.03
N LEU A 49 4.22 12.17 0.95
CA LEU A 49 3.24 11.24 1.53
C LEU A 49 2.20 10.81 0.50
N LEU A 50 1.75 11.74 -0.34
CA LEU A 50 0.82 11.44 -1.44
C LEU A 50 1.47 10.50 -2.47
N GLU A 51 2.72 10.77 -2.86
CA GLU A 51 3.48 9.92 -3.78
C GLU A 51 3.65 8.49 -3.22
N ARG A 52 3.94 8.34 -1.93
CA ARG A 52 4.01 7.03 -1.27
C ARG A 52 2.69 6.27 -1.33
N CYS A 53 1.56 6.95 -1.16
CA CYS A 53 0.23 6.34 -1.30
C CYS A 53 0.02 5.82 -2.72
N ASP A 54 0.40 6.61 -3.73
CA ASP A 54 0.24 6.25 -5.14
C ASP A 54 1.12 5.07 -5.55
N ILE A 55 2.37 5.05 -5.09
CA ILE A 55 3.30 3.94 -5.34
C ILE A 55 2.76 2.65 -4.73
N ALA A 56 2.41 2.66 -3.43
CA ALA A 56 1.90 1.47 -2.76
C ALA A 56 0.62 0.94 -3.44
N MET A 57 -0.27 1.83 -3.87
CA MET A 57 -1.50 1.44 -4.57
C MET A 57 -1.20 0.78 -5.92
N LYS A 58 -0.27 1.33 -6.71
CA LYS A 58 0.14 0.76 -8.00
C LYS A 58 0.78 -0.61 -7.84
N GLU A 59 1.65 -0.78 -6.85
CA GLU A 59 2.29 -2.06 -6.53
C GLU A 59 1.26 -3.11 -6.13
N TRP A 60 0.33 -2.75 -5.24
CA TRP A 60 -0.77 -3.64 -4.85
C TRP A 60 -1.62 -4.04 -6.04
N GLN A 61 -2.05 -3.08 -6.89
CA GLN A 61 -2.84 -3.36 -8.08
C GLN A 61 -2.14 -4.32 -9.04
N HIS A 62 -0.83 -4.14 -9.23
CA HIS A 62 -0.03 -5.01 -10.08
C HIS A 62 0.03 -6.44 -9.52
N ALA A 63 0.35 -6.59 -8.23
CA ALA A 63 0.40 -7.88 -7.57
C ALA A 63 -0.97 -8.58 -7.53
N HIS A 64 -2.03 -7.83 -7.27
CA HIS A 64 -3.40 -8.34 -7.24
C HIS A 64 -3.85 -8.82 -8.62
N SER A 65 -3.62 -8.03 -9.66
CA SER A 65 -3.94 -8.40 -11.05
C SER A 65 -3.20 -9.66 -11.49
N ALA A 66 -1.94 -9.83 -11.09
CA ALA A 66 -1.17 -11.05 -11.37
C ALA A 66 -1.77 -12.27 -10.65
N TRP A 67 -2.17 -12.10 -9.39
CA TRP A 67 -2.85 -13.15 -8.63
C TRP A 67 -4.20 -13.55 -9.24
N GLU A 68 -5.04 -12.58 -9.63
CA GLU A 68 -6.35 -12.85 -10.24
C GLU A 68 -6.23 -13.61 -11.57
N LYS A 69 -5.25 -13.24 -12.41
CA LYS A 69 -4.97 -13.94 -13.67
C LYS A 69 -4.57 -15.39 -13.42
N ASN A 70 -3.66 -15.63 -12.47
CA ASN A 70 -3.20 -16.98 -12.15
C ASN A 70 -4.30 -17.83 -11.48
N SER A 71 -5.19 -17.21 -10.71
CA SER A 71 -6.28 -17.91 -10.00
C SER A 71 -7.43 -18.36 -10.91
N LYS A 72 -7.54 -17.81 -12.13
CA LYS A 72 -8.55 -18.19 -13.14
C LYS A 72 -8.07 -19.27 -14.11
N VAL A 73 -6.77 -19.55 -14.13
CA VAL A 73 -6.14 -20.54 -15.02
C VAL A 73 -6.01 -21.91 -14.35
N SER A 74 -6.21 -21.98 -13.03
CA SER A 74 -6.30 -23.22 -12.23
C SER A 74 -7.75 -23.61 -11.98
#